data_AF-A0A7Y9U7Q4-F1
#
_entry.id   AF-A0A7Y9U7Q4-F1
#
_cell.length_a   1.000
_cell.length_b   1.000
_cell.length_c   1.000
_cell.angle_alpha   90.00
_cell.angle_beta   90.00
_cell.angle_gamma   90.00
#
_symmetry.space_group_name_H-M   'P 1'
#
loop_
_entity.id
_entity.type
_entity.pdbx_description
1 polymer ?
#
loop_
_entity_poly.entity_id
_entity_poly.type
_entity_poly.pdbx_seq_one_letter_code
_entity_poly.pdbx_strand_id
1 'polypeptide(L)'
;MRPRQRVSLAGAGLAALVVAGALFWSGERAGPAQAGLQGAALWRGTLPLTARIAGHAHALPPVAARCINCHGGESGASASASAAGRDPLDGAAPVLTARHLREPTARRGGPPSRYDAAAFCTLLRTGVDPASVLLPRHMPRYEITAADCDALWIHLTGMPA
;
A
#
# COMPACT_ATOMS: atom_id res chain seq x y z
N MET A 1 11.89 -32.21 -72.23
CA MET A 1 11.52 -32.37 -70.81
C MET A 1 12.45 -31.51 -69.97
N ARG A 2 11.94 -30.49 -69.25
CA ARG A 2 12.70 -29.65 -68.31
C ARG A 2 11.98 -29.68 -66.95
N PRO A 3 12.68 -29.83 -65.81
CA PRO A 3 12.04 -29.94 -64.51
C PRO A 3 11.56 -28.57 -64.02
N ARG A 4 10.37 -28.54 -63.41
CA ARG A 4 9.78 -27.38 -62.75
C ARG A 4 10.50 -27.11 -61.43
N GLN A 5 11.13 -25.95 -61.29
CA GLN A 5 11.65 -25.46 -60.01
C GLN A 5 10.48 -25.09 -59.09
N ARG A 6 10.43 -25.68 -57.90
CA ARG A 6 9.55 -25.25 -56.81
C ARG A 6 10.28 -24.18 -56.01
N VAL A 7 9.73 -22.97 -56.00
CA VAL A 7 10.20 -21.88 -55.14
C VAL A 7 9.72 -22.16 -53.72
N SER A 8 10.65 -22.42 -52.82
CA SER A 8 10.38 -22.57 -51.39
C SER A 8 10.13 -21.18 -50.77
N LEU A 9 8.86 -20.89 -50.47
CA LEU A 9 8.45 -19.79 -49.59
C LEU A 9 8.24 -20.36 -48.18
N ALA A 10 9.32 -20.49 -47.41
CA ALA A 10 9.24 -20.80 -45.99
C ALA A 10 10.39 -20.08 -45.27
N GLY A 11 10.17 -18.84 -44.87
CA GLY A 11 11.21 -18.07 -44.17
C GLY A 11 10.76 -16.77 -43.48
N ALA A 12 9.54 -16.27 -43.73
CA ALA A 12 9.14 -14.95 -43.22
C ALA A 12 8.27 -14.97 -41.95
N GLY A 13 7.94 -16.14 -41.38
CA GLY A 13 6.94 -16.24 -40.31
C GLY A 13 7.44 -16.03 -38.87
N LEU A 14 8.74 -16.21 -38.60
CA LEU A 14 9.24 -16.28 -37.22
C LEU A 14 9.82 -14.97 -36.66
N ALA A 15 10.19 -14.01 -37.51
CA ALA A 15 10.84 -12.78 -37.04
C ALA A 15 9.85 -11.75 -36.44
N ALA A 16 8.57 -11.80 -36.82
CA ALA A 16 7.58 -10.80 -36.39
C ALA A 16 7.04 -11.01 -34.97
N LEU A 17 7.08 -12.23 -34.42
CA LEU A 17 6.51 -12.55 -33.11
C LEU A 17 7.42 -12.22 -31.93
N VAL A 18 8.74 -12.11 -32.14
CA VAL A 18 9.69 -11.82 -31.05
C VAL A 18 9.69 -10.32 -30.69
N VAL A 19 9.43 -9.43 -31.65
CA VAL A 19 9.44 -7.98 -31.41
C VAL A 19 8.19 -7.50 -30.66
N ALA A 20 7.04 -8.18 -30.82
CA ALA A 20 5.80 -7.81 -30.12
C ALA A 20 5.81 -8.13 -28.61
N GLY A 21 6.62 -9.11 -28.17
CA GLY A 21 6.73 -9.48 -26.76
C GLY A 21 7.59 -8.53 -25.92
N ALA A 22 8.53 -7.81 -26.54
CA ALA A 22 9.46 -6.94 -25.83
C ALA A 22 8.88 -5.56 -25.46
N LEU A 23 7.82 -5.11 -26.14
CA LEU A 23 7.24 -3.78 -25.93
C LEU A 23 6.24 -3.72 -24.76
N PHE A 24 5.78 -4.85 -24.23
CA PHE A 24 4.86 -4.90 -23.09
C PHE A 24 5.56 -4.89 -21.72
N TRP A 25 6.90 -4.88 -21.69
CA TRP A 25 7.69 -4.99 -20.45
C TRP A 25 8.50 -3.74 -20.10
N SER A 26 8.28 -2.64 -20.81
CA SER A 26 8.77 -1.33 -20.40
C SER A 26 7.80 -0.70 -19.40
N GLY A 27 7.61 -1.36 -18.25
CA GLY A 27 7.07 -0.69 -17.08
C GLY A 27 8.12 0.31 -16.60
N GLU A 28 8.05 1.54 -17.09
CA GLU A 28 8.81 2.64 -16.51
C GLU A 28 8.46 2.67 -15.01
N ARG A 29 9.42 2.27 -14.17
CA ARG A 29 9.27 2.44 -12.73
C ARG A 29 9.13 3.93 -12.51
N ALA A 30 7.94 4.33 -12.05
CA ALA A 30 7.68 5.69 -11.61
C ALA A 30 8.84 6.13 -10.70
N GLY A 31 9.49 7.25 -11.05
CA GLY A 31 10.57 7.79 -10.23
C GLY A 31 10.08 8.11 -8.81
N PRO A 32 10.99 8.26 -7.82
CA PRO A 32 10.63 8.43 -6.41
C PRO A 32 9.63 9.57 -6.15
N ALA A 33 9.74 10.67 -6.91
CA ALA A 33 8.80 11.79 -6.81
C ALA A 33 7.38 11.40 -7.23
N GLN A 34 7.23 10.66 -8.34
CA GLN A 34 5.95 10.18 -8.83
C GLN A 34 5.34 9.16 -7.87
N ALA A 35 6.15 8.24 -7.34
CA ALA A 35 5.72 7.30 -6.31
C ALA A 35 5.25 8.04 -5.04
N GLY A 36 5.94 9.10 -4.63
CA GLY A 36 5.51 9.94 -3.50
C GLY A 36 4.16 10.64 -3.74
N LEU A 37 3.89 11.12 -4.97
CA LEU A 37 2.60 11.69 -5.34
C LEU A 37 1.49 10.64 -5.30
N GLN A 38 1.75 9.44 -5.80
CA GLN A 38 0.81 8.31 -5.71
C GLN A 38 0.54 7.93 -4.25
N GLY A 39 1.57 7.86 -3.41
CA GLY A 39 1.41 7.65 -1.97
C GLY A 39 0.55 8.72 -1.30
N ALA A 40 0.73 9.99 -1.70
CA ALA A 40 -0.08 11.09 -1.22
C ALA A 40 -1.56 10.99 -1.68
N ALA A 41 -1.82 10.42 -2.85
CA ALA A 41 -3.16 10.16 -3.36
C ALA A 41 -3.83 9.00 -2.61
N LEU A 42 -3.10 7.94 -2.30
CA LEU A 42 -3.56 6.82 -1.46
C LEU A 42 -3.88 7.29 -0.04
N TRP A 43 -3.00 8.09 0.56
CA TRP A 43 -3.15 8.66 1.91
C TRP A 43 -4.46 9.44 2.07
N ARG A 44 -4.74 10.33 1.11
CA ARG A 44 -5.98 11.14 1.07
C ARG A 44 -7.18 10.37 0.54
N GLY A 45 -6.96 9.22 -0.08
CA GLY A 45 -7.97 8.41 -0.77
C GLY A 45 -8.60 9.10 -1.98
N THR A 46 -7.83 9.91 -2.70
CA THR A 46 -8.16 10.29 -4.08
C THR A 46 -7.89 9.12 -5.03
N LEU A 47 -6.88 8.30 -4.71
CA LEU A 47 -6.75 6.93 -5.22
C LEU A 47 -7.32 5.99 -4.15
N PRO A 48 -8.52 5.38 -4.37
CA PRO A 48 -9.17 4.59 -3.33
C PRO A 48 -8.47 3.25 -3.11
N LEU A 49 -8.39 2.84 -1.84
CA LEU A 49 -7.97 1.49 -1.45
C LEU A 49 -9.18 0.70 -0.92
N THR A 50 -9.23 -0.57 -1.26
CA THR A 50 -10.16 -1.50 -0.62
C THR A 50 -9.64 -1.83 0.78
N ALA A 51 -10.49 -1.65 1.79
CA ALA A 51 -10.16 -1.94 3.16
C ALA A 51 -11.33 -2.57 3.90
N ARG A 52 -11.04 -3.34 4.96
CA ARG A 52 -12.04 -4.02 5.79
C ARG A 52 -11.70 -3.90 7.27
N ILE A 53 -12.70 -3.72 8.12
CA ILE A 53 -12.51 -3.81 9.58
C ILE A 53 -12.31 -5.28 9.95
N ALA A 54 -11.34 -5.56 10.82
CA ALA A 54 -11.08 -6.94 11.25
C ALA A 54 -12.34 -7.57 11.86
N GLY A 55 -12.75 -8.73 11.34
CA GLY A 55 -13.96 -9.44 11.76
C GLY A 55 -15.26 -8.99 11.07
N HIS A 56 -15.21 -8.01 10.16
CA HIS A 56 -16.36 -7.66 9.32
C HIS A 56 -16.27 -8.39 7.97
N ALA A 57 -17.40 -8.60 7.31
CA ALA A 57 -17.45 -9.27 6.00
C ALA A 57 -17.29 -8.30 4.82
N HIS A 58 -17.83 -7.09 4.95
CA HIS A 58 -17.92 -6.13 3.84
C HIS A 58 -16.76 -5.14 3.84
N ALA A 59 -16.34 -4.77 2.62
CA ALA A 59 -15.41 -3.67 2.43
C ALA A 59 -16.01 -2.35 2.95
N LEU A 60 -15.14 -1.48 3.46
CA LEU A 60 -15.49 -0.13 3.85
C LEU A 60 -15.83 0.71 2.61
N PRO A 61 -16.75 1.69 2.74
CA PRO A 61 -16.90 2.73 1.75
C PRO A 61 -15.55 3.43 1.50
N PRO A 62 -15.21 3.81 0.25
CA PRO A 62 -13.91 4.41 -0.07
C PRO A 62 -13.55 5.65 0.77
N VAL A 63 -14.56 6.43 1.16
CA VAL A 63 -14.38 7.62 2.02
C VAL A 63 -13.99 7.27 3.45
N ALA A 64 -14.39 6.10 3.96
CA ALA A 64 -14.06 5.62 5.30
C ALA A 64 -12.70 4.90 5.34
N ALA A 65 -12.23 4.38 4.21
CA ALA A 65 -10.95 3.68 4.09
C ALA A 65 -9.72 4.62 4.02
N ARG A 66 -9.89 5.94 4.12
CA ARG A 66 -8.79 6.91 3.95
C ARG A 66 -7.92 6.96 5.18
N CYS A 67 -6.60 6.83 5.01
CA CYS A 67 -5.64 6.87 6.12
C CYS A 67 -5.67 8.21 6.86
N ILE A 68 -5.81 9.31 6.11
CA ILE A 68 -5.83 10.68 6.65
C ILE A 68 -6.93 10.91 7.68
N ASN A 69 -8.05 10.19 7.61
CA ASN A 69 -9.17 10.33 8.55
C ASN A 69 -8.73 10.05 10.00
N CYS A 70 -7.79 9.13 10.21
CA CYS A 70 -7.33 8.76 11.54
C CYS A 70 -5.97 9.36 11.89
N HIS A 71 -5.09 9.52 10.89
CA HIS A 71 -3.67 9.78 11.13
C HIS A 71 -3.20 11.20 10.71
N GLY A 72 -4.10 12.06 10.23
CA GLY A 72 -3.79 13.37 9.64
C GLY A 72 -3.38 14.51 10.60
N GLY A 73 -3.48 14.32 11.92
CA GLY A 73 -3.03 15.33 12.89
C GLY A 73 -4.02 16.42 13.27
N GLU A 74 -5.23 16.41 12.71
CA GLU A 74 -6.34 17.24 13.18
C GLU A 74 -7.31 16.34 13.94
N SER A 75 -7.24 16.39 15.27
CA SER A 75 -8.15 15.69 16.18
C SER A 75 -9.61 15.95 15.76
N GLY A 76 -10.32 14.94 15.23
CA GLY A 76 -11.75 15.16 14.91
C GLY A 76 -12.53 14.00 14.29
N ALA A 77 -12.00 13.21 13.36
CA ALA A 77 -12.83 12.21 12.68
C ALA A 77 -13.01 10.87 13.46
N SER A 78 -12.34 10.74 14.62
CA SER A 78 -12.58 9.66 15.59
C SER A 78 -13.09 10.19 16.95
N ALA A 79 -13.76 11.35 16.98
CA ALA A 79 -14.51 11.82 18.15
C ALA A 79 -15.99 11.40 18.12
N SER A 80 -16.57 11.14 16.94
CA SER A 80 -18.00 10.78 16.82
C SER A 80 -18.33 9.37 17.30
N ALA A 81 -17.32 8.56 17.64
CA ALA A 81 -17.52 7.22 18.17
C ALA A 81 -17.26 7.15 19.70
N SER A 82 -16.77 8.23 20.31
CA SER A 82 -16.42 8.28 21.74
C SER A 82 -17.53 8.85 22.63
N ALA A 83 -18.70 9.17 22.08
CA ALA A 83 -19.87 9.59 22.86
C ALA A 83 -20.73 8.42 23.38
N ALA A 84 -20.37 7.17 23.08
CA ALA A 84 -21.07 5.97 23.53
C ALA A 84 -20.13 5.04 24.31
N GLY A 85 -19.71 5.48 25.51
CA GLY A 85 -19.20 4.64 26.59
C GLY A 85 -18.25 3.50 26.21
N ARG A 86 -17.08 3.80 25.63
CA ARG A 86 -16.04 2.80 25.39
C ARG A 86 -14.78 2.97 26.24
N ASP A 87 -14.17 1.82 26.45
CA ASP A 87 -12.97 1.47 27.23
C ASP A 87 -11.77 2.42 26.95
N PRO A 88 -10.98 2.84 27.95
CA PRO A 88 -9.79 3.70 27.79
C PRO A 88 -8.68 3.19 26.85
N LEU A 89 -8.84 2.01 26.26
CA LEU A 89 -8.00 1.46 25.19
C LEU A 89 -8.36 2.00 23.79
N ASP A 90 -9.44 2.79 23.65
CA ASP A 90 -9.83 3.54 22.45
C ASP A 90 -8.95 4.80 22.25
N GLY A 91 -7.64 4.59 22.21
CA GLY A 91 -6.67 5.66 21.95
C GLY A 91 -6.80 6.18 20.52
N ALA A 92 -6.85 7.50 20.36
CA ALA A 92 -6.74 8.14 19.06
C ALA A 92 -5.54 7.58 18.28
N ALA A 93 -5.73 7.32 16.99
CA ALA A 93 -4.66 6.84 16.14
C ALA A 93 -3.49 7.84 16.15
N PRO A 94 -2.24 7.39 16.20
CA PRO A 94 -1.10 8.29 16.25
C PRO A 94 -1.01 9.10 14.96
N VAL A 95 -0.58 10.35 15.07
CA VAL A 95 -0.19 11.13 13.89
C VAL A 95 1.00 10.46 13.23
N LEU A 96 0.83 10.02 12.00
CA LEU A 96 1.90 9.33 11.27
C LEU A 96 2.87 10.35 10.71
N THR A 97 4.06 10.37 11.29
CA THR A 97 5.21 11.15 10.82
C THR A 97 6.35 10.20 10.46
N ALA A 98 7.27 10.67 9.60
CA ALA A 98 8.50 9.93 9.29
C ALA A 98 9.26 9.50 10.56
N ARG A 99 9.24 10.35 11.59
CA ARG A 99 9.83 10.09 12.90
C ARG A 99 9.12 8.94 13.62
N HIS A 100 7.79 9.00 13.73
CA HIS A 100 6.99 7.96 14.39
C HIS A 100 7.18 6.57 13.78
N LEU A 101 7.34 6.48 12.46
CA LEU A 101 7.52 5.20 11.77
C LEU A 101 8.94 4.65 11.93
N ARG A 102 9.98 5.49 11.87
CA ARG A 102 11.36 5.01 11.72
C ARG A 102 12.18 5.03 13.01
N GLU A 103 11.76 5.77 14.01
CA GLU A 103 12.43 5.79 15.31
C GLU A 103 11.81 4.75 16.25
N PRO A 104 12.62 4.13 17.14
CA PRO A 104 12.10 3.25 18.17
C PRO A 104 11.06 3.97 19.04
N THR A 105 9.81 3.57 18.93
CA THR A 105 8.74 4.09 19.79
C THR A 105 8.56 3.14 20.97
N ALA A 106 8.83 3.64 22.18
CA ALA A 106 8.63 2.90 23.41
C ALA A 106 7.14 2.56 23.63
N ARG A 107 6.86 1.38 24.15
CA ARG A 107 5.51 0.95 24.52
C ARG A 107 5.42 0.70 26.01
N ARG A 108 4.20 0.68 26.56
CA ARG A 108 3.96 0.30 27.95
C ARG A 108 4.29 -1.19 28.14
N GLY A 109 5.55 -1.49 28.51
CA GLY A 109 6.01 -2.82 28.90
C GLY A 109 6.39 -3.78 27.76
N GLY A 110 6.45 -3.33 26.51
CA GLY A 110 6.83 -4.15 25.35
C GLY A 110 8.09 -3.63 24.64
N PRO A 111 8.74 -4.45 23.79
CA PRO A 111 9.88 -4.01 23.01
C PRO A 111 9.50 -2.81 22.11
N PRO A 112 10.43 -1.86 21.91
CA PRO A 112 10.16 -0.71 21.06
C PRO A 112 9.91 -1.20 19.64
N SER A 113 9.13 -0.43 18.88
CA SER A 113 8.88 -0.76 17.48
C SER A 113 9.38 0.32 16.56
N ARG A 114 10.02 -0.15 15.50
CA ARG A 114 10.57 0.61 14.40
C ARG A 114 10.15 -0.10 13.13
N TYR A 115 9.58 0.64 12.22
CA TYR A 115 9.15 0.13 10.93
C TYR A 115 10.27 0.29 9.91
N ASP A 116 10.41 -0.71 9.06
CA ASP A 116 10.85 -0.55 7.68
C ASP A 116 9.64 -0.67 6.75
N ALA A 117 9.86 -0.52 5.44
CA ALA A 117 8.79 -0.58 4.45
C ALA A 117 8.07 -1.94 4.46
N ALA A 118 8.82 -3.05 4.57
CA ALA A 118 8.24 -4.39 4.59
C ALA A 118 7.30 -4.60 5.78
N ALA A 119 7.73 -4.23 6.98
CA ALA A 119 6.93 -4.38 8.18
C ALA A 119 5.74 -3.41 8.20
N PHE A 120 5.88 -2.21 7.62
CA PHE A 120 4.75 -1.30 7.39
C PHE A 120 3.70 -1.94 6.46
N CYS A 121 4.12 -2.55 5.35
CA CYS A 121 3.21 -3.23 4.44
C CYS A 121 2.54 -4.45 5.05
N THR A 122 3.27 -5.23 5.87
CA THR A 122 2.68 -6.32 6.65
C THR A 122 1.63 -5.80 7.61
N LEU A 123 1.89 -4.70 8.31
CA LEU A 123 0.92 -4.08 9.22
C LEU A 123 -0.34 -3.64 8.48
N LEU A 124 -0.23 -3.00 7.32
CA LEU A 124 -1.40 -2.55 6.56
C LEU A 124 -2.29 -3.73 6.12
N ARG A 125 -1.69 -4.85 5.72
CA ARG A 125 -2.43 -6.03 5.26
C ARG A 125 -3.00 -6.87 6.39
N THR A 126 -2.25 -7.02 7.48
CA THR A 126 -2.54 -8.02 8.52
C THR A 126 -2.95 -7.40 9.85
N GLY A 127 -2.53 -6.17 10.11
CA GLY A 127 -2.66 -5.53 11.42
C GLY A 127 -1.61 -5.93 12.43
N VAL A 128 -0.59 -6.67 12.01
CA VAL A 128 0.50 -7.11 12.89
C VAL A 128 1.69 -6.20 12.68
N ASP A 129 2.22 -5.66 13.77
CA ASP A 129 3.36 -4.77 13.74
C ASP A 129 4.72 -5.52 13.89
N PRO A 130 5.87 -4.83 13.80
CA PRO A 130 7.19 -5.46 13.84
C PRO A 130 7.48 -6.22 15.15
N ALA A 131 6.78 -5.90 16.24
CA ALA A 131 6.90 -6.61 17.51
C ALA A 131 5.89 -7.76 17.64
N SER A 132 5.24 -8.16 16.54
CA SER A 132 4.19 -9.18 16.50
C SER A 132 2.95 -8.84 17.33
N VAL A 133 2.73 -7.55 17.61
CA VAL A 133 1.53 -7.10 18.32
C VAL A 133 0.41 -6.84 17.31
N LEU A 134 -0.79 -7.32 17.64
CA LEU A 134 -1.99 -7.06 16.85
C LEU A 134 -2.56 -5.68 17.16
N LEU A 135 -2.74 -4.86 16.13
CA LEU A 135 -3.34 -3.53 16.27
C LEU A 135 -4.83 -3.59 16.58
N PRO A 136 -5.39 -2.52 17.18
CA PRO A 136 -6.82 -2.42 17.46
C PRO A 136 -7.69 -2.79 16.26
N ARG A 137 -8.81 -3.48 16.52
CA ARG A 137 -9.71 -3.98 15.47
C ARG A 137 -10.28 -2.88 14.58
N HIS A 138 -10.42 -1.66 15.12
CA HIS A 138 -10.94 -0.51 14.39
C HIS A 138 -9.97 0.03 13.32
N MET A 139 -8.69 -0.37 13.33
CA MET A 139 -7.79 -0.06 12.22
C MET A 139 -8.12 -0.97 11.02
N PRO A 140 -8.39 -0.41 9.83
CA PRO A 140 -8.67 -1.23 8.65
C PRO A 140 -7.50 -2.11 8.23
N ARG A 141 -7.83 -3.21 7.54
CA ARG A 141 -6.90 -4.09 6.81
C ARG A 141 -7.07 -3.85 5.32
N TYR A 142 -5.97 -3.57 4.64
CA TYR A 142 -5.96 -3.08 3.27
C TYR A 142 -5.58 -4.17 2.27
N GLU A 143 -6.33 -4.22 1.18
CA GLU A 143 -5.93 -4.91 -0.04
C GLU A 143 -5.05 -3.94 -0.84
N ILE A 144 -3.73 -4.02 -0.59
CA ILE A 144 -2.73 -3.09 -1.15
C ILE A 144 -1.60 -3.85 -1.84
N THR A 145 -1.28 -3.43 -3.07
CA THR A 145 -0.17 -3.99 -3.85
C THR A 145 1.18 -3.65 -3.20
N ALA A 146 2.27 -4.31 -3.62
CA ALA A 146 3.61 -3.94 -3.15
C ALA A 146 3.96 -2.51 -3.58
N ALA A 147 3.76 -2.18 -4.86
CA ALA A 147 4.07 -0.87 -5.41
C ALA A 147 3.29 0.27 -4.74
N ASP A 148 1.99 0.09 -4.46
CA ASP A 148 1.18 1.10 -3.77
C ASP A 148 1.62 1.29 -2.31
N CYS A 149 2.02 0.20 -1.65
CA CYS A 149 2.52 0.27 -0.29
C CYS A 149 3.87 1.02 -0.24
N ASP A 150 4.78 0.74 -1.17
CA ASP A 150 6.06 1.44 -1.28
C ASP A 150 5.86 2.93 -1.59
N ALA A 151 4.91 3.26 -2.48
CA ALA A 151 4.51 4.64 -2.76
C ALA A 151 4.02 5.35 -1.49
N LEU A 152 3.17 4.70 -0.69
CA LEU A 152 2.69 5.23 0.58
C LEU A 152 3.82 5.40 1.61
N TRP A 153 4.77 4.45 1.69
CA TRP A 153 5.97 4.57 2.52
C TRP A 153 6.83 5.77 2.14
N ILE A 154 7.08 5.97 0.84
CA ILE A 154 7.81 7.12 0.31
C ILE A 154 7.10 8.42 0.70
N HIS A 155 5.77 8.48 0.57
CA HIS A 155 5.01 9.66 0.97
C HIS A 155 5.18 9.99 2.47
N LEU A 156 5.07 8.98 3.34
CA LEU A 156 5.11 9.17 4.80
C LEU A 156 6.51 9.43 5.36
N THR A 157 7.55 8.92 4.70
CA THR A 157 8.91 8.94 5.23
C THR A 157 9.91 9.77 4.42
N GLY A 158 9.57 10.08 3.17
CA GLY A 158 10.48 10.68 2.20
C GLY A 158 11.59 9.74 1.72
N MET A 159 11.53 8.43 2.02
CA MET A 159 12.54 7.45 1.64
C MET A 159 11.97 6.33 0.77
N PRO A 160 12.72 5.83 -0.21
CA PRO A 160 12.38 4.59 -0.89
C PRO A 160 12.38 3.39 0.08
N ALA A 161 11.65 2.34 -0.30
CA ALA A 161 11.61 1.05 0.39
C ALA A 161 12.91 0.28 0.23
#